data_AF-A0A7X8DSN2-F1
#
_entry.id   AF-A0A7X8DSN2-F1
#
_cell.length_a   1.000
_cell.length_b   1.000
_cell.length_c   1.000
_cell.angle_alpha   90.00
_cell.angle_beta   90.00
_cell.angle_gamma   90.00
#
_symmetry.space_group_name_H-M   'P 1'
#
loop_
_entity.id
_entity.type
_entity.pdbx_description
1 polymer ?
#
loop_
_entity_poly.entity_id
_entity_poly.type
_entity_poly.pdbx_seq_one_letter_code
_entity_poly.pdbx_strand_id
1 'polypeptide(L)'
;MKKAISLVLLLIILQVSMITVYAKKEKQANYPIADFDIMIPLTKAKAELLSKISIFNELERDVARQEFTWELVNYMPEDENYVFSPISIKIALAMTANGGDGETKEEILKALGIDDLDSFNEYTERLMRDYSEKEAVELSIANSVWLNSDYDRSVDFKDSFRNTVKDYYQADVTKVNSYNAVNEINSWVDNKTKGKITELISDSDFLACLVNATYFKGEWAVEFNESDTKKAEFTDRNGKKTELDFINTQGRLNYYEDSSVQIVRLPYKDKGISMYIAIPANPADRQLNLEENIEKMERIKVDVSLPKFKTEFSTSLVDALLQMGIISGFDPAKADFNNMFTNSNAYISSVIHKAYINVDESGTEAAAVTGIIMENSAIVADECVKFNANRPFIYFIRDDKNGEILFIGEYAYGN
;
A
#
# COMPACT_ATOMS: atom_id res chain seq x y z
N MET A 1 -5.30 -20.41 -2.03
CA MET A 1 -5.37 -19.74 -0.72
C MET A 1 -6.77 -19.77 -0.08
N LYS A 2 -7.81 -19.14 -0.66
CA LYS A 2 -9.18 -19.07 -0.08
C LYS A 2 -9.77 -20.41 0.42
N LYS A 3 -9.56 -21.53 -0.30
CA LYS A 3 -9.99 -22.88 0.15
C LYS A 3 -9.22 -23.40 1.36
N ALA A 4 -7.92 -23.09 1.48
CA ALA A 4 -7.09 -23.51 2.62
C ALA A 4 -7.44 -22.69 3.87
N ILE A 5 -7.66 -21.39 3.70
CA ILE A 5 -8.15 -20.46 4.73
C ILE A 5 -9.51 -20.95 5.29
N SER A 6 -10.47 -21.29 4.42
CA SER A 6 -11.77 -21.83 4.83
C SER A 6 -11.68 -23.16 5.60
N LEU A 7 -10.72 -24.02 5.28
CA LEU A 7 -10.48 -25.28 5.99
C LEU A 7 -9.90 -25.06 7.40
N VAL A 8 -8.99 -24.10 7.55
CA VAL A 8 -8.40 -23.70 8.83
C VAL A 8 -9.47 -23.09 9.74
N LEU A 9 -10.35 -22.24 9.21
CA LEU A 9 -11.48 -21.68 9.97
C LEU A 9 -12.42 -22.79 10.50
N LEU A 10 -12.72 -23.80 9.66
CA LEU A 10 -13.54 -24.95 10.07
C LEU A 10 -12.89 -25.73 11.23
N LEU A 11 -11.57 -25.92 11.17
CA LEU A 11 -10.80 -26.58 12.23
C LEU A 11 -10.79 -25.78 13.54
N ILE A 12 -10.65 -24.45 13.46
CA ILE A 12 -10.74 -23.55 14.63
C ILE A 12 -12.14 -23.63 15.26
N ILE A 13 -13.21 -23.58 14.45
CA ILE A 13 -14.60 -23.71 14.94
C ILE A 13 -14.84 -25.05 15.63
N LEU A 14 -14.30 -26.14 15.07
CA LEU A 14 -14.36 -27.48 15.68
C LEU A 14 -13.62 -27.52 17.03
N GLN A 15 -12.45 -26.88 17.15
CA GLN A 15 -11.71 -26.77 18.41
C GLN A 15 -12.47 -25.96 19.47
N VAL A 16 -13.06 -24.82 19.10
CA VAL A 16 -13.94 -24.02 20.00
C VAL A 16 -15.12 -24.86 20.50
N SER A 17 -15.75 -25.60 19.59
CA SER A 17 -16.90 -26.46 19.90
C SER A 17 -16.52 -27.57 20.88
N MET A 18 -15.36 -28.22 20.68
CA MET A 18 -14.85 -29.26 21.59
C MET A 18 -14.53 -28.71 22.98
N ILE A 19 -13.86 -27.56 23.08
CA ILE A 19 -13.55 -26.92 24.37
C ILE A 19 -14.84 -26.55 25.12
N THR A 20 -15.82 -26.01 24.40
CA THR A 20 -17.12 -25.61 24.99
C THR A 20 -17.92 -26.82 25.48
N VAL A 21 -17.93 -27.92 24.72
CA VAL A 21 -18.57 -29.18 25.12
C VAL A 21 -17.90 -29.78 26.35
N TYR A 22 -16.56 -29.74 26.41
CA TYR A 22 -15.80 -30.26 27.55
C TYR A 22 -16.12 -29.47 28.82
N ALA A 23 -16.09 -28.13 28.76
CA ALA A 23 -16.44 -27.25 29.88
C ALA A 23 -17.90 -27.44 30.35
N LYS A 24 -18.83 -27.73 29.43
CA LYS A 24 -20.25 -27.96 29.76
C LYS A 24 -20.48 -29.30 30.45
N LYS A 25 -19.75 -30.37 30.05
CA LYS A 25 -19.79 -31.67 30.71
C LYS A 25 -19.25 -31.60 32.14
N GLU A 26 -18.20 -30.82 32.35
CA GLU A 26 -17.60 -30.61 33.68
C GLU A 26 -18.58 -29.93 34.65
N LYS A 27 -19.30 -28.90 34.18
CA LYS A 27 -20.35 -28.19 34.94
C LYS A 27 -21.55 -29.08 35.32
N GLN A 28 -21.85 -30.11 34.54
CA GLN A 28 -22.94 -31.06 34.82
C GLN A 28 -22.52 -32.19 35.77
N ALA A 29 -21.22 -32.46 35.93
CA ALA A 29 -20.74 -33.61 36.69
C ALA A 29 -20.56 -33.38 38.20
N ASN A 30 -20.70 -32.13 38.69
CA ASN A 30 -20.67 -31.75 40.12
C ASN A 30 -19.51 -32.39 40.91
N TYR A 31 -18.30 -32.42 40.33
CA TYR A 31 -17.10 -32.85 41.04
C TYR A 31 -16.66 -31.76 42.05
N PRO A 32 -16.22 -32.13 43.26
CA PRO A 32 -15.75 -31.17 44.26
C PRO A 32 -14.51 -30.43 43.72
N ILE A 33 -14.51 -29.11 43.94
CA ILE A 33 -13.48 -28.17 43.47
C ILE A 33 -12.12 -28.58 44.04
N ALA A 34 -11.34 -29.33 43.26
CA ALA A 34 -9.95 -29.65 43.53
C ALA A 34 -9.23 -29.91 42.21
N ASP A 35 -9.23 -28.95 41.28
CA ASP A 35 -8.42 -29.05 40.06
C ASP A 35 -8.01 -27.66 39.54
N PHE A 36 -7.15 -26.99 40.30
CA PHE A 36 -6.36 -25.87 39.78
C PHE A 36 -5.51 -26.33 38.57
N ASP A 37 -5.12 -27.60 38.54
CA ASP A 37 -4.33 -28.23 37.47
C ASP A 37 -5.08 -28.44 36.14
N ILE A 38 -6.43 -28.41 36.12
CA ILE A 38 -7.24 -28.51 34.89
C ILE A 38 -7.63 -27.12 34.37
N MET A 39 -7.85 -26.14 35.27
CA MET A 39 -8.17 -24.77 34.87
C MET A 39 -7.02 -24.10 34.11
N ILE A 40 -5.76 -24.30 34.54
CA ILE A 40 -4.56 -23.75 33.88
C ILE A 40 -4.48 -24.18 32.40
N PRO A 41 -4.58 -25.49 32.04
CA PRO A 41 -4.68 -25.96 30.67
C PRO A 41 -5.79 -25.31 29.85
N LEU A 42 -6.97 -25.11 30.44
CA LEU A 42 -8.11 -24.53 29.72
C LEU A 42 -7.89 -23.04 29.42
N THR A 43 -7.33 -22.27 30.36
CA THR A 43 -6.93 -20.88 30.11
C THR A 43 -5.81 -20.77 29.07
N LYS A 44 -4.82 -21.67 29.12
CA LYS A 44 -3.73 -21.71 28.13
C LYS A 44 -4.24 -22.06 26.74
N ALA A 45 -5.11 -23.06 26.63
CA ALA A 45 -5.76 -23.44 25.36
C ALA A 45 -6.64 -22.30 24.81
N LYS A 46 -7.38 -21.59 25.67
CA LYS A 46 -8.16 -20.40 25.26
C LYS A 46 -7.26 -19.28 24.76
N ALA A 47 -6.15 -18.98 25.44
CA ALA A 47 -5.20 -17.96 25.01
C ALA A 47 -4.53 -18.32 23.68
N GLU A 48 -4.14 -19.58 23.51
CA GLU A 48 -3.55 -20.09 22.26
C GLU A 48 -4.56 -20.03 21.10
N LEU A 49 -5.83 -20.33 21.36
CA LEU A 49 -6.90 -20.24 20.38
C LEU A 49 -7.20 -18.79 19.98
N LEU A 50 -7.24 -17.87 20.94
CA LEU A 50 -7.41 -16.43 20.66
C LEU A 50 -6.23 -15.88 19.85
N SER A 51 -5.01 -16.31 20.14
CA SER A 51 -3.82 -16.02 19.33
C SER A 51 -3.98 -16.53 17.90
N LYS A 52 -4.40 -17.79 17.70
CA LYS A 52 -4.63 -18.36 16.37
C LYS A 52 -5.72 -17.63 15.59
N ILE A 53 -6.81 -17.23 16.24
CA ILE A 53 -7.88 -16.43 15.62
C ILE A 53 -7.35 -15.04 15.21
N SER A 54 -6.55 -14.39 16.06
CA SER A 54 -5.94 -13.09 15.73
C SER A 54 -5.03 -13.20 14.51
N ILE A 55 -4.14 -14.19 14.49
CA ILE A 55 -3.22 -14.46 13.38
C ILE A 55 -4.01 -14.76 12.09
N PHE A 56 -5.08 -15.55 12.19
CA PHE A 56 -5.91 -15.88 11.04
C PHE A 56 -6.62 -14.66 10.47
N ASN A 57 -7.18 -13.81 11.34
CA ASN A 57 -7.82 -12.55 10.92
C ASN A 57 -6.80 -11.55 10.34
N GLU A 58 -5.57 -11.52 10.83
CA GLU A 58 -4.46 -10.76 10.22
C GLU A 58 -4.15 -11.30 8.83
N LEU A 59 -3.99 -12.61 8.66
CA LEU A 59 -3.72 -13.25 7.38
C LEU A 59 -4.82 -13.02 6.34
N GLU A 60 -6.10 -13.14 6.72
CA GLU A 60 -7.21 -12.84 5.79
C GLU A 60 -7.22 -11.37 5.35
N ARG A 61 -6.90 -10.45 6.28
CA ARG A 61 -6.80 -9.02 5.97
C ARG A 61 -5.62 -8.71 5.05
N ASP A 62 -4.47 -9.33 5.26
CA ASP A 62 -3.29 -9.16 4.41
C ASP A 62 -3.56 -9.66 2.99
N VAL A 63 -4.16 -10.84 2.85
CA VAL A 63 -4.58 -11.36 1.53
C VAL A 63 -5.54 -10.39 0.84
N ALA A 64 -6.56 -9.87 1.54
CA ALA A 64 -7.51 -8.92 0.96
C ALA A 64 -6.86 -7.57 0.59
N ARG A 65 -5.89 -7.08 1.36
CA ARG A 65 -5.11 -5.86 1.04
C ARG A 65 -4.29 -6.05 -0.23
N GLN A 66 -3.66 -7.20 -0.38
CA GLN A 66 -2.84 -7.49 -1.56
C GLN A 66 -3.67 -7.78 -2.80
N GLU A 67 -4.84 -8.42 -2.67
CA GLU A 67 -5.75 -8.63 -3.82
C GLU A 67 -6.10 -7.30 -4.50
N PHE A 68 -6.46 -6.26 -3.75
CA PHE A 68 -6.73 -4.93 -4.33
C PHE A 68 -5.50 -4.32 -5.03
N THR A 69 -4.32 -4.44 -4.40
CA THR A 69 -3.06 -3.91 -4.94
C THR A 69 -2.72 -4.53 -6.29
N TRP A 70 -2.76 -5.87 -6.38
CA TRP A 70 -2.41 -6.58 -7.59
C TRP A 70 -3.47 -6.47 -8.68
N GLU A 71 -4.73 -6.34 -8.30
CA GLU A 71 -5.79 -6.07 -9.26
C GLU A 71 -5.58 -4.69 -9.90
N LEU A 72 -5.20 -3.67 -9.14
CA LEU A 72 -4.84 -2.36 -9.70
C LEU A 72 -3.63 -2.42 -10.65
N VAL A 73 -2.61 -3.24 -10.36
CA VAL A 73 -1.45 -3.42 -11.25
C VAL A 73 -1.87 -3.85 -12.67
N ASN A 74 -2.94 -4.63 -12.80
CA ASN A 74 -3.45 -5.09 -14.10
C ASN A 74 -3.97 -3.95 -14.99
N TYR A 75 -4.28 -2.79 -14.40
CA TYR A 75 -4.79 -1.62 -15.10
C TYR A 75 -3.75 -0.51 -15.26
N MET A 76 -2.53 -0.71 -14.75
CA MET A 76 -1.44 0.25 -14.94
C MET A 76 -0.83 0.12 -16.34
N PRO A 77 -0.32 1.22 -16.93
CA PRO A 77 0.19 1.21 -18.30
C PRO A 77 1.37 0.25 -18.46
N GLU A 78 1.54 -0.24 -19.69
CA GLU A 78 2.64 -1.15 -20.05
C GLU A 78 3.79 -0.46 -20.76
N ASP A 79 3.55 0.75 -21.29
CA ASP A 79 4.41 1.52 -22.18
C ASP A 79 5.12 2.69 -21.50
N GLU A 80 4.95 2.85 -20.18
CA GLU A 80 5.67 3.81 -19.36
C GLU A 80 5.99 3.26 -17.95
N ASN A 81 6.88 3.94 -17.23
CA ASN A 81 7.12 3.65 -15.82
C ASN A 81 5.92 4.16 -15.01
N TYR A 82 5.46 3.39 -14.03
CA TYR A 82 4.39 3.82 -13.13
C TYR A 82 4.77 3.63 -11.68
N VAL A 83 4.12 4.40 -10.82
CA VAL A 83 4.15 4.25 -9.38
C VAL A 83 2.79 4.65 -8.83
N PHE A 84 2.28 3.91 -7.86
CA PHE A 84 1.08 4.32 -7.14
C PHE A 84 1.16 3.83 -5.69
N SER A 85 0.31 4.40 -4.83
CA SER A 85 0.15 3.94 -3.45
C SER A 85 -1.19 3.24 -3.28
N PRO A 86 -1.20 1.89 -3.20
CA PRO A 86 -2.42 1.12 -3.06
C PRO A 86 -3.18 1.49 -1.78
N ILE A 87 -2.47 1.63 -0.65
CA ILE A 87 -3.08 2.02 0.62
C ILE A 87 -3.69 3.43 0.56
N SER A 88 -3.01 4.38 -0.08
CA SER A 88 -3.51 5.75 -0.25
C SER A 88 -4.80 5.77 -1.08
N ILE A 89 -4.86 5.01 -2.17
CA ILE A 89 -6.08 4.85 -2.99
C ILE A 89 -7.19 4.16 -2.19
N LYS A 90 -6.87 3.07 -1.47
CA LYS A 90 -7.83 2.33 -0.65
C LYS A 90 -8.45 3.22 0.43
N ILE A 91 -7.62 4.05 1.06
CA ILE A 91 -8.05 5.07 2.03
C ILE A 91 -9.01 6.08 1.38
N ALA A 92 -8.66 6.62 0.21
CA ALA A 92 -9.48 7.61 -0.51
C ALA A 92 -10.86 7.06 -0.90
N LEU A 93 -10.92 5.78 -1.31
CA LEU A 93 -12.16 5.10 -1.67
C LEU A 93 -12.98 4.69 -0.43
N ALA A 94 -12.35 4.26 0.66
CA ALA A 94 -13.05 4.01 1.91
C ALA A 94 -13.66 5.30 2.49
N MET A 95 -12.93 6.43 2.38
CA MET A 95 -13.46 7.76 2.72
C MET A 95 -14.72 8.06 1.90
N THR A 96 -14.69 7.78 0.61
CA THR A 96 -15.86 7.88 -0.27
C THR A 96 -17.03 6.99 0.18
N ALA A 97 -16.74 5.75 0.59
CA ALA A 97 -17.76 4.80 1.06
C ALA A 97 -18.49 5.27 2.34
N ASN A 98 -17.88 6.14 3.16
CA ASN A 98 -18.57 6.77 4.29
C ASN A 98 -19.67 7.75 3.85
N GLY A 99 -19.55 8.30 2.64
CA GLY A 99 -20.57 9.13 2.02
C GLY A 99 -21.58 8.35 1.17
N GLY A 100 -21.27 7.10 0.84
CA GLY A 100 -22.11 6.21 0.05
C GLY A 100 -23.21 5.52 0.88
N ASP A 101 -24.22 5.00 0.18
CA ASP A 101 -25.23 4.11 0.73
C ASP A 101 -25.58 2.99 -0.26
N GLY A 102 -26.35 1.99 0.18
CA GLY A 102 -26.86 0.90 -0.66
C GLY A 102 -25.81 0.22 -1.55
N GLU A 103 -26.17 -0.01 -2.82
CA GLU A 103 -25.32 -0.69 -3.82
C GLU A 103 -23.98 0.04 -4.03
N THR A 104 -23.96 1.38 -4.01
CA THR A 104 -22.73 2.16 -4.16
C THR A 104 -21.73 1.88 -3.05
N LYS A 105 -22.19 1.86 -1.80
CA LYS A 105 -21.32 1.50 -0.68
C LYS A 105 -20.86 0.06 -0.77
N GLU A 106 -21.75 -0.87 -1.07
CA GLU A 106 -21.43 -2.31 -1.17
C GLU A 106 -20.39 -2.60 -2.26
N GLU A 107 -20.53 -2.00 -3.44
CA GLU A 107 -19.56 -2.14 -4.54
C GLU A 107 -18.17 -1.63 -4.15
N ILE A 108 -18.09 -0.44 -3.53
CA ILE A 108 -16.81 0.12 -3.07
C ILE A 108 -16.18 -0.80 -2.03
N LEU A 109 -16.92 -1.18 -0.99
CA LEU A 109 -16.37 -2.02 0.09
C LEU A 109 -15.91 -3.39 -0.43
N LYS A 110 -16.67 -3.99 -1.34
CA LYS A 110 -16.30 -5.26 -1.98
C LYS A 110 -15.04 -5.14 -2.82
N ALA A 111 -14.92 -4.10 -3.65
CA ALA A 111 -13.73 -3.88 -4.47
C ALA A 111 -12.47 -3.68 -3.61
N LEU A 112 -12.62 -3.03 -2.45
CA LEU A 112 -11.52 -2.81 -1.51
C LEU A 112 -11.22 -4.02 -0.61
N GLY A 113 -12.08 -5.04 -0.58
CA GLY A 113 -12.00 -6.14 0.38
C GLY A 113 -12.14 -5.67 1.83
N ILE A 114 -13.10 -4.77 2.09
CA ILE A 114 -13.40 -4.25 3.42
C ILE A 114 -14.77 -4.79 3.88
N ASP A 115 -14.77 -5.62 4.91
CA ASP A 115 -16.01 -6.19 5.46
C ASP A 115 -16.71 -5.22 6.44
N ASP A 116 -15.94 -4.46 7.21
CA ASP A 116 -16.43 -3.50 8.20
C ASP A 116 -15.75 -2.14 8.02
N LEU A 117 -16.54 -1.17 7.54
CA LEU A 117 -16.04 0.18 7.27
C LEU A 117 -15.65 0.92 8.57
N ASP A 118 -16.35 0.70 9.68
CA ASP A 118 -16.04 1.39 10.93
C ASP A 118 -14.70 0.92 11.49
N SER A 119 -14.44 -0.40 11.52
CA SER A 119 -13.12 -0.93 11.86
C SER A 119 -12.02 -0.42 10.91
N PHE A 120 -12.32 -0.25 9.62
CA PHE A 120 -11.36 0.28 8.66
C PHE A 120 -11.09 1.78 8.86
N ASN A 121 -12.10 2.56 9.25
CA ASN A 121 -11.96 3.97 9.64
C ASN A 121 -10.99 4.10 10.83
N GLU A 122 -11.20 3.31 11.89
CA GLU A 122 -10.32 3.29 13.07
C GLU A 122 -8.90 2.78 12.74
N TYR A 123 -8.78 1.83 11.82
CA TYR A 123 -7.48 1.39 11.32
C TYR A 123 -6.76 2.53 10.59
N THR A 124 -7.47 3.25 9.73
CA THR A 124 -6.91 4.36 8.96
C THR A 124 -6.44 5.49 9.86
N GLU A 125 -7.23 5.89 10.86
CA GLU A 125 -6.83 6.93 11.81
C GLU A 125 -5.51 6.56 12.53
N ARG A 126 -5.40 5.32 13.00
CA ARG A 126 -4.18 4.81 13.64
C ARG A 126 -3.00 4.81 12.68
N LEU A 127 -3.20 4.29 11.46
CA LEU A 127 -2.19 4.23 10.42
C LEU A 127 -1.65 5.63 10.07
N MET A 128 -2.55 6.58 9.85
CA MET A 128 -2.20 7.98 9.55
C MET A 128 -1.43 8.62 10.69
N ARG A 129 -1.83 8.36 11.95
CA ARG A 129 -1.09 8.83 13.12
C ARG A 129 0.32 8.25 13.18
N ASP A 130 0.48 6.94 13.03
CA ASP A 130 1.76 6.24 13.14
C ASP A 130 2.77 6.70 12.06
N TYR A 131 2.27 7.06 10.87
CA TYR A 131 3.12 7.60 9.80
C TYR A 131 3.36 9.11 9.88
N SER A 132 2.49 9.89 10.55
CA SER A 132 2.61 11.34 10.68
C SER A 132 3.72 11.82 11.62
N GLU A 133 4.29 10.94 12.46
CA GLU A 133 5.35 11.30 13.41
C GLU A 133 6.71 11.49 12.72
N LYS A 134 7.40 12.60 13.06
CA LYS A 134 8.67 13.05 12.48
C LYS A 134 9.82 12.07 12.76
N GLU A 135 10.17 11.25 11.77
CA GLU A 135 11.32 10.33 11.80
C GLU A 135 12.06 10.31 10.45
N ALA A 136 13.07 9.44 10.30
CA ALA A 136 13.86 9.27 9.08
C ALA A 136 13.06 8.76 7.86
N VAL A 137 11.81 8.32 8.07
CA VAL A 137 10.83 8.04 7.02
C VAL A 137 9.63 9.00 7.13
N GLU A 138 9.36 9.72 6.05
CA GLU A 138 8.21 10.60 5.88
C GLU A 138 7.27 10.03 4.82
N LEU A 139 6.05 9.69 5.23
CA LEU A 139 4.97 9.33 4.33
C LEU A 139 3.90 10.43 4.37
N SER A 140 3.69 11.11 3.25
CA SER A 140 2.57 12.05 3.10
C SER A 140 1.48 11.38 2.28
N ILE A 141 0.31 11.19 2.91
CA ILE A 141 -0.93 10.77 2.24
C ILE A 141 -1.89 11.96 2.31
N ALA A 142 -2.19 12.53 1.15
CA ALA A 142 -3.07 13.69 1.04
C ALA A 142 -4.35 13.28 0.31
N ASN A 143 -5.47 13.35 1.02
CA ASN A 143 -6.79 13.07 0.50
C ASN A 143 -7.65 14.33 0.48
N SER A 144 -8.39 14.55 -0.59
CA SER A 144 -9.42 15.57 -0.62
C SER A 144 -10.59 15.25 -1.55
N VAL A 145 -11.75 15.81 -1.23
CA VAL A 145 -12.95 15.76 -2.08
C VAL A 145 -13.35 17.18 -2.45
N TRP A 146 -13.48 17.42 -3.75
CA TRP A 146 -13.78 18.72 -4.32
C TRP A 146 -15.12 18.68 -5.03
N LEU A 147 -16.03 19.59 -4.70
CA LEU A 147 -17.30 19.77 -5.41
C LEU A 147 -17.22 21.03 -6.27
N ASN A 148 -17.50 20.91 -7.57
CA ASN A 148 -17.63 22.05 -8.47
C ASN A 148 -19.05 22.61 -8.40
N SER A 149 -19.16 23.77 -7.76
CA SER A 149 -20.44 24.46 -7.53
C SER A 149 -21.11 25.00 -8.79
N ASP A 150 -20.44 25.04 -9.95
CA ASP A 150 -21.06 25.51 -11.19
C ASP A 150 -22.00 24.45 -11.83
N TYR A 151 -21.86 23.16 -11.48
CA TYR A 151 -22.75 22.11 -11.97
C TYR A 151 -24.10 22.11 -11.24
N ASP A 152 -24.09 22.22 -9.92
CA ASP A 152 -25.30 22.36 -9.11
C ASP A 152 -25.01 23.12 -7.80
N ARG A 153 -25.51 24.35 -7.72
CA ARG A 153 -25.32 25.25 -6.56
C ARG A 153 -26.13 24.85 -5.34
N SER A 154 -27.11 23.95 -5.49
CA SER A 154 -27.94 23.47 -4.39
C SER A 154 -27.28 22.37 -3.57
N VAL A 155 -26.19 21.79 -4.08
CA VAL A 155 -25.42 20.73 -3.45
C VAL A 155 -24.36 21.30 -2.52
N ASP A 156 -24.31 20.75 -1.32
CA ASP A 156 -23.21 20.93 -0.39
C ASP A 156 -22.88 19.59 0.27
N PHE A 157 -21.75 19.53 0.94
CA PHE A 157 -21.41 18.37 1.76
C PHE A 157 -22.13 18.44 3.10
N LYS A 158 -22.61 17.29 3.58
CA LYS A 158 -23.15 17.14 4.93
C LYS A 158 -22.05 17.34 5.99
N ASP A 159 -22.39 18.03 7.08
CA ASP A 159 -21.47 18.20 8.21
C ASP A 159 -21.04 16.87 8.82
N SER A 160 -21.94 15.88 8.87
CA SER A 160 -21.60 14.52 9.32
C SER A 160 -20.48 13.90 8.49
N PHE A 161 -20.56 14.02 7.16
CA PHE A 161 -19.52 13.52 6.27
C PHE A 161 -18.21 14.28 6.47
N ARG A 162 -18.26 15.63 6.50
CA ARG A 162 -17.07 16.47 6.75
C ARG A 162 -16.35 16.09 8.05
N ASN A 163 -17.10 15.81 9.11
CA ASN A 163 -16.53 15.41 10.41
C ASN A 163 -15.90 14.02 10.32
N THR A 164 -16.62 13.01 9.78
CA THR A 164 -16.08 11.65 9.62
C THR A 164 -14.77 11.63 8.82
N VAL A 165 -14.72 12.35 7.69
CA VAL A 165 -13.51 12.34 6.85
C VAL A 165 -12.36 13.14 7.45
N LYS A 166 -12.65 14.18 8.22
CA LYS A 166 -11.62 14.90 8.96
C LYS A 166 -11.02 14.05 10.07
N ASP A 167 -11.87 13.36 10.84
CA ASP A 167 -11.46 12.65 12.04
C ASP A 167 -10.69 11.37 11.72
N TYR A 168 -11.17 10.55 10.76
CA TYR A 168 -10.54 9.27 10.44
C TYR A 168 -9.50 9.34 9.33
N TYR A 169 -9.62 10.31 8.41
CA TYR A 169 -8.85 10.34 7.16
C TYR A 169 -7.93 11.55 7.03
N GLN A 170 -8.06 12.54 7.93
CA GLN A 170 -7.36 13.83 7.84
C GLN A 170 -7.54 14.52 6.47
N ALA A 171 -8.69 14.26 5.84
CA ALA A 171 -8.96 14.69 4.47
C ALA A 171 -9.62 16.07 4.43
N ASP A 172 -9.34 16.82 3.35
CA ASP A 172 -9.97 18.11 3.11
C ASP A 172 -11.21 17.95 2.22
N VAL A 173 -12.32 18.57 2.60
CA VAL A 173 -13.55 18.59 1.80
C VAL A 173 -13.92 20.03 1.50
N THR A 174 -13.94 20.40 0.22
CA THR A 174 -14.10 21.80 -0.16
C THR A 174 -14.84 21.97 -1.48
N LYS A 175 -15.24 23.21 -1.75
CA LYS A 175 -15.97 23.60 -2.97
C LYS A 175 -15.10 24.53 -3.80
N VAL A 176 -15.20 24.36 -5.10
CA VAL A 176 -14.57 25.20 -6.12
C VAL A 176 -15.62 25.60 -7.18
N ASN A 177 -15.23 26.46 -8.10
CA ASN A 177 -15.96 26.74 -9.32
C ASN A 177 -15.04 26.51 -10.51
N SER A 178 -15.57 26.51 -11.73
CA SER A 178 -14.78 26.20 -12.92
C SER A 178 -13.65 27.19 -13.19
N TYR A 179 -13.69 28.39 -12.60
CA TYR A 179 -12.65 29.41 -12.72
C TYR A 179 -11.44 29.15 -11.80
N ASN A 180 -11.66 28.75 -10.54
CA ASN A 180 -10.57 28.58 -9.56
C ASN A 180 -10.15 27.13 -9.32
N ALA A 181 -10.94 26.13 -9.73
CA ALA A 181 -10.72 24.72 -9.43
C ALA A 181 -9.29 24.24 -9.74
N VAL A 182 -8.78 24.50 -10.95
CA VAL A 182 -7.42 24.09 -11.36
C VAL A 182 -6.35 24.66 -10.43
N ASN A 183 -6.40 25.97 -10.17
CA ASN A 183 -5.41 26.63 -9.34
C ASN A 183 -5.49 26.20 -7.87
N GLU A 184 -6.69 26.08 -7.31
CA GLU A 184 -6.90 25.71 -5.91
C GLU A 184 -6.47 24.26 -5.65
N ILE A 185 -6.83 23.33 -6.54
CA ILE A 185 -6.48 21.90 -6.41
C ILE A 185 -4.98 21.70 -6.60
N ASN A 186 -4.38 22.33 -7.61
CA ASN A 186 -2.94 22.26 -7.85
C ASN A 186 -2.12 22.92 -6.72
N SER A 187 -2.59 24.06 -6.18
CA SER A 187 -1.95 24.68 -5.01
C SER A 187 -2.11 23.82 -3.75
N TRP A 188 -3.26 23.18 -3.57
CA TRP A 188 -3.48 22.28 -2.44
C TRP A 188 -2.53 21.09 -2.48
N VAL A 189 -2.38 20.43 -3.63
CA VAL A 189 -1.48 19.28 -3.76
C VAL A 189 -0.01 19.68 -3.63
N ASP A 190 0.37 20.83 -4.20
CA ASP A 190 1.73 21.39 -4.06
C ASP A 190 2.10 21.57 -2.59
N ASN A 191 1.21 22.17 -1.81
CA ASN A 191 1.41 22.36 -0.37
C ASN A 191 1.47 21.02 0.38
N LYS A 192 0.55 20.09 0.11
CA LYS A 192 0.49 18.79 0.81
C LYS A 192 1.65 17.86 0.47
N THR A 193 2.28 18.09 -0.68
CA THR A 193 3.43 17.30 -1.17
C THR A 193 4.74 18.08 -1.10
N LYS A 194 4.76 19.26 -0.45
CA LYS A 194 5.94 20.11 -0.26
C LYS A 194 6.66 20.44 -1.58
N GLY A 195 5.92 20.72 -2.64
CA GLY A 195 6.47 21.07 -3.95
C GLY A 195 6.87 19.89 -4.82
N LYS A 196 6.56 18.65 -4.43
CA LYS A 196 6.92 17.45 -5.21
C LYS A 196 5.90 17.14 -6.29
N ILE A 197 4.64 17.47 -6.06
CA ILE A 197 3.57 17.37 -7.03
C ILE A 197 2.95 18.76 -7.17
N THR A 198 3.30 19.46 -8.25
CA THR A 198 2.87 20.86 -8.49
C THR A 198 1.59 20.94 -9.34
N GLU A 199 1.32 19.92 -10.14
CA GLU A 199 0.18 19.85 -11.05
C GLU A 199 -0.48 18.48 -10.94
N LEU A 200 -1.80 18.45 -10.77
CA LEU A 200 -2.62 17.26 -10.68
C LEU A 200 -3.76 17.26 -11.70
N ILE A 201 -4.40 18.41 -11.90
CA ILE A 201 -5.50 18.57 -12.86
C ILE A 201 -5.19 19.66 -13.87
N SER A 202 -5.66 19.45 -15.09
CA SER A 202 -5.53 20.38 -16.22
C SER A 202 -6.82 21.16 -16.52
N ASP A 203 -7.96 20.67 -16.04
CA ASP A 203 -9.28 21.24 -16.30
C ASP A 203 -10.19 21.12 -15.06
N SER A 204 -11.39 21.67 -15.18
CA SER A 204 -12.39 21.71 -14.12
C SER A 204 -13.69 20.97 -14.50
N ASP A 205 -13.60 20.03 -15.46
CA ASP A 205 -14.75 19.27 -15.97
C ASP A 205 -15.07 18.08 -15.05
N PHE A 206 -15.51 18.42 -13.84
CA PHE A 206 -15.96 17.45 -12.85
C PHE A 206 -17.09 18.04 -12.02
N LEU A 207 -18.05 17.18 -11.62
CA LEU A 207 -19.03 17.51 -10.59
C LEU A 207 -18.38 17.38 -9.22
N ALA A 208 -17.92 16.18 -8.89
CA ALA A 208 -17.15 15.89 -7.69
C ALA A 208 -15.87 15.13 -8.05
N CYS A 209 -14.75 15.59 -7.52
CA CYS A 209 -13.43 15.02 -7.77
C CYS A 209 -12.81 14.52 -6.47
N LEU A 210 -12.48 13.23 -6.43
CA LEU A 210 -11.66 12.63 -5.39
C LEU A 210 -10.19 12.77 -5.80
N VAL A 211 -9.45 13.51 -5.00
CA VAL A 211 -8.03 13.77 -5.21
C VAL A 211 -7.23 12.99 -4.18
N ASN A 212 -6.31 12.17 -4.67
CA ASN A 212 -5.33 11.47 -3.86
C ASN A 212 -3.92 11.77 -4.36
N ALA A 213 -3.08 12.31 -3.48
CA ALA A 213 -1.68 12.54 -3.78
C ALA A 213 -0.82 11.99 -2.66
N THR A 214 0.27 11.34 -3.03
CA THR A 214 1.17 10.77 -2.04
C THR A 214 2.63 10.91 -2.44
N TYR A 215 3.47 11.02 -1.43
CA TYR A 215 4.90 11.15 -1.56
C TYR A 215 5.56 10.41 -0.39
N PHE A 216 6.62 9.68 -0.70
CA PHE A 216 7.43 8.98 0.28
C PHE A 216 8.87 9.52 0.27
N LYS A 217 9.38 9.69 1.48
CA LYS A 217 10.78 9.99 1.75
C LYS A 217 11.30 8.98 2.77
N GLY A 218 12.47 8.40 2.56
CA GLY A 218 13.10 7.54 3.55
C GLY A 218 14.59 7.40 3.30
N GLU A 219 15.42 7.49 4.33
CA GLU A 219 16.86 7.24 4.22
C GLU A 219 17.15 5.73 4.30
N TRP A 220 18.08 5.21 3.51
CA TRP A 220 18.48 3.81 3.62
C TRP A 220 19.08 3.53 5.01
N ALA A 221 18.75 2.37 5.60
CA ALA A 221 19.38 1.93 6.86
C ALA A 221 20.90 1.86 6.73
N VAL A 222 21.38 1.49 5.53
CA VAL A 222 22.78 1.56 5.11
C VAL A 222 22.80 2.23 3.74
N GLU A 223 23.29 3.47 3.71
CA GLU A 223 23.44 4.25 2.47
C GLU A 223 24.44 3.62 1.51
N PHE A 224 24.24 3.86 0.21
CA PHE A 224 25.21 3.52 -0.82
C PHE A 224 26.31 4.58 -0.85
N ASN A 225 27.57 4.18 -1.04
CA ASN A 225 28.63 5.17 -1.21
C ASN A 225 28.54 5.77 -2.62
N GLU A 226 28.48 7.10 -2.73
CA GLU A 226 28.50 7.80 -4.02
C GLU A 226 29.69 7.44 -4.90
N SER A 227 30.84 7.11 -4.31
CA SER A 227 32.03 6.67 -5.05
C SER A 227 31.87 5.31 -5.72
N ASP A 228 30.90 4.51 -5.27
CA ASP A 228 30.58 3.19 -5.83
C ASP A 228 29.51 3.29 -6.94
N THR A 229 28.91 4.46 -7.17
CA THR A 229 28.01 4.72 -8.29
C THR A 229 28.75 4.65 -9.62
N LYS A 230 28.25 3.85 -10.56
CA LYS A 230 28.89 3.61 -11.87
C LYS A 230 27.89 3.61 -13.00
N LYS A 231 28.33 4.02 -14.20
CA LYS A 231 27.54 3.87 -15.42
C LYS A 231 27.37 2.40 -15.79
N ALA A 232 26.14 1.99 -16.10
CA ALA A 232 25.84 0.67 -16.66
C ALA A 232 24.63 0.71 -17.61
N GLU A 233 24.53 -0.27 -18.51
CA GLU A 233 23.42 -0.37 -19.46
C GLU A 233 22.17 -0.95 -18.78
N PHE A 234 21.04 -0.25 -18.90
CA PHE A 234 19.69 -0.77 -18.65
C PHE A 234 19.02 -1.12 -19.98
N THR A 235 18.44 -2.32 -20.08
CA THR A 235 17.69 -2.77 -21.28
C THR A 235 16.20 -2.67 -20.99
N ASP A 236 15.47 -1.80 -21.70
CA ASP A 236 14.03 -1.61 -21.51
C ASP A 236 13.17 -2.72 -22.15
N ARG A 237 11.85 -2.66 -21.93
CA ARG A 237 10.87 -3.61 -22.51
C ARG A 237 10.91 -3.68 -24.05
N ASN A 238 11.32 -2.61 -24.71
CA ASN A 238 11.45 -2.55 -26.17
C ASN A 238 12.83 -3.05 -26.66
N GLY A 239 13.68 -3.50 -25.74
CA GLY A 239 15.06 -3.92 -26.01
C GLY A 239 16.03 -2.76 -26.25
N LYS A 240 15.60 -1.51 -26.07
CA LYS A 240 16.48 -0.34 -26.15
C LYS A 240 17.38 -0.32 -24.91
N LYS A 241 18.65 -0.02 -25.16
CA LYS A 241 19.67 0.11 -24.11
C LYS A 241 19.91 1.58 -23.80
N THR A 242 19.89 1.92 -22.52
CA THR A 242 20.19 3.27 -22.02
C THR A 242 21.29 3.15 -20.97
N GLU A 243 22.31 4.00 -21.05
CA GLU A 243 23.35 4.08 -20.02
C GLU A 243 22.84 4.94 -18.85
N LEU A 244 22.75 4.36 -17.65
CA LEU A 244 22.25 5.02 -16.43
C LEU A 244 23.30 4.96 -15.33
N ASP A 245 23.14 5.79 -14.30
CA ASP A 245 23.91 5.67 -13.06
C ASP A 245 23.33 4.55 -12.20
N PHE A 246 24.15 3.56 -11.84
CA PHE A 246 23.78 2.48 -10.95
C PHE A 246 24.48 2.67 -9.61
N ILE A 247 23.71 2.67 -8.52
CA ILE A 247 24.22 2.59 -7.15
C ILE A 247 24.58 1.15 -6.83
N ASN A 248 25.74 0.94 -6.23
CA ASN A 248 26.29 -0.39 -5.99
C ASN A 248 26.63 -0.58 -4.51
N THR A 249 26.32 -1.75 -3.97
CA THR A 249 26.74 -2.12 -2.61
C THR A 249 26.87 -3.63 -2.48
N GLN A 250 27.72 -4.07 -1.57
CA GLN A 250 27.86 -5.49 -1.22
C GLN A 250 27.61 -5.66 0.27
N GLY A 251 26.67 -6.53 0.64
CA GLY A 251 26.31 -6.71 2.05
C GLY A 251 25.51 -7.98 2.33
N ARG A 252 25.28 -8.28 3.61
CA ARG A 252 24.36 -9.36 4.02
C ARG A 252 22.92 -8.86 4.06
N LEU A 253 22.19 -9.07 2.97
CA LEU A 253 20.82 -8.62 2.76
C LEU A 253 19.85 -9.80 2.76
N ASN A 254 18.56 -9.53 3.01
CA ASN A 254 17.54 -10.56 2.78
C ASN A 254 17.31 -10.68 1.28
N TYR A 255 17.36 -11.90 0.79
CA TYR A 255 17.32 -12.23 -0.63
C TYR A 255 16.49 -13.50 -0.85
N TYR A 256 15.78 -13.54 -1.98
CA TYR A 256 15.11 -14.75 -2.47
C TYR A 256 15.31 -14.88 -3.97
N GLU A 257 15.48 -16.11 -4.45
CA GLU A 257 15.51 -16.43 -5.88
C GLU A 257 14.88 -17.80 -6.13
N ASP A 258 14.09 -17.87 -7.20
CA ASP A 258 13.69 -19.12 -7.83
C ASP A 258 13.72 -18.97 -9.36
N SER A 259 13.15 -19.94 -10.08
CA SER A 259 13.11 -19.90 -11.56
C SER A 259 12.30 -18.74 -12.15
N SER A 260 11.50 -18.06 -11.34
CA SER A 260 10.56 -17.01 -11.77
C SER A 260 11.00 -15.60 -11.39
N VAL A 261 11.76 -15.42 -10.30
CA VAL A 261 12.06 -14.08 -9.78
C VAL A 261 13.32 -14.06 -8.91
N GLN A 262 14.02 -12.92 -8.92
CA GLN A 262 14.99 -12.54 -7.89
C GLN A 262 14.44 -11.37 -7.08
N ILE A 263 14.54 -11.41 -5.74
CA ILE A 263 14.06 -10.34 -4.86
C ILE A 263 15.15 -9.98 -3.85
N VAL A 264 15.41 -8.67 -3.70
CA VAL A 264 16.25 -8.15 -2.62
C VAL A 264 15.47 -7.16 -1.76
N ARG A 265 15.72 -7.19 -0.45
CA ARG A 265 15.15 -6.26 0.52
C ARG A 265 16.20 -5.22 0.95
N LEU A 266 15.86 -3.95 0.78
CA LEU A 266 16.64 -2.78 1.16
C LEU A 266 15.91 -2.01 2.28
N PRO A 267 16.31 -2.17 3.55
CA PRO A 267 15.65 -1.51 4.67
C PRO A 267 15.95 -0.01 4.73
N TYR A 268 14.97 0.78 5.19
CA TYR A 268 15.16 2.20 5.55
C TYR A 268 15.57 2.38 7.02
N LYS A 269 16.12 3.54 7.37
CA LYS A 269 16.31 3.98 8.76
C LYS A 269 14.91 4.18 9.35
N ASP A 270 14.56 3.32 10.29
CA ASP A 270 13.35 3.39 11.13
C ASP A 270 12.04 2.84 10.53
N LYS A 271 11.05 2.70 11.43
CA LYS A 271 9.68 2.17 11.24
C LYS A 271 9.53 0.73 10.74
N GLY A 272 10.60 0.01 10.41
CA GLY A 272 10.48 -1.34 9.86
C GLY A 272 9.97 -1.31 8.43
N ILE A 273 10.22 -0.22 7.71
CA ILE A 273 9.84 -0.06 6.31
C ILE A 273 11.04 -0.47 5.45
N SER A 274 10.78 -1.17 4.36
CA SER A 274 11.81 -1.55 3.40
C SER A 274 11.32 -1.34 1.97
N MET A 275 12.25 -1.00 1.08
CA MET A 275 12.06 -1.18 -0.35
C MET A 275 12.42 -2.61 -0.72
N TYR A 276 11.62 -3.21 -1.57
CA TYR A 276 11.89 -4.48 -2.19
C TYR A 276 12.00 -4.26 -3.69
N ILE A 277 13.01 -4.87 -4.31
CA ILE A 277 13.19 -4.87 -5.75
C ILE A 277 13.04 -6.31 -6.22
N ALA A 278 12.12 -6.54 -7.14
CA ALA A 278 11.83 -7.85 -7.73
C ALA A 278 12.11 -7.82 -9.23
N ILE A 279 13.08 -8.63 -9.67
CA ILE A 279 13.42 -8.79 -11.08
C ILE A 279 12.78 -10.08 -11.56
N PRO A 280 11.70 -10.03 -12.36
CA PRO A 280 11.11 -11.23 -12.91
C PRO A 280 12.06 -11.88 -13.95
N ALA A 281 11.98 -13.21 -14.07
CA ALA A 281 12.71 -13.96 -15.08
C ALA A 281 12.22 -13.61 -16.50
N ASN A 282 10.91 -13.43 -16.65
CA ASN A 282 10.28 -12.85 -17.83
C ASN A 282 9.92 -11.38 -17.57
N PRO A 283 10.52 -10.39 -18.27
CA PRO A 283 10.23 -8.97 -18.06
C PRO A 283 8.77 -8.55 -18.27
N ALA A 284 7.95 -9.38 -18.90
CA ALA A 284 6.52 -9.14 -19.08
C ALA A 284 5.65 -9.61 -17.88
N ASP A 285 6.22 -10.37 -16.93
CA ASP A 285 5.47 -10.89 -15.78
C ASP A 285 5.34 -9.79 -14.72
N ARG A 286 4.12 -9.23 -14.61
CA ARG A 286 3.80 -8.14 -13.67
C ARG A 286 3.16 -8.60 -12.36
N GLN A 287 2.68 -9.84 -12.32
CA GLN A 287 2.12 -10.45 -11.11
C GLN A 287 3.13 -11.41 -10.51
N LEU A 288 3.55 -11.11 -9.27
CA LEU A 288 4.48 -11.92 -8.52
C LEU A 288 3.83 -12.38 -7.22
N ASN A 289 4.11 -13.61 -6.80
CA ASN A 289 3.68 -14.09 -5.49
C ASN A 289 4.63 -13.54 -4.40
N LEU A 290 4.56 -12.23 -4.16
CA LEU A 290 5.52 -11.53 -3.30
C LEU A 290 5.45 -12.01 -1.84
N GLU A 291 4.27 -12.29 -1.27
CA GLU A 291 4.17 -12.73 0.14
C GLU A 291 4.95 -14.01 0.41
N GLU A 292 4.62 -15.07 -0.33
CA GLU A 292 5.29 -16.36 -0.14
C GLU A 292 6.79 -16.28 -0.41
N ASN A 293 7.21 -15.39 -1.31
CA ASN A 293 8.62 -15.19 -1.64
C ASN A 293 9.35 -14.39 -0.55
N ILE A 294 8.71 -13.36 0.03
CA ILE A 294 9.26 -12.57 1.13
C ILE A 294 9.48 -13.44 2.37
N GLU A 295 8.51 -14.33 2.70
CA GLU A 295 8.62 -15.24 3.85
C GLU A 295 9.79 -16.24 3.73
N LYS A 296 10.20 -16.55 2.50
CA LYS A 296 11.30 -17.49 2.19
C LYS A 296 12.65 -16.79 2.04
N MET A 297 12.73 -15.46 2.19
CA MET A 297 13.98 -14.74 2.05
C MET A 297 15.00 -15.16 3.12
N GLU A 298 16.25 -15.34 2.69
CA GLU A 298 17.36 -15.67 3.57
C GLU A 298 18.37 -14.52 3.60
N ARG A 299 19.05 -14.37 4.75
CA ARG A 299 20.08 -13.33 4.92
C ARG A 299 21.45 -13.82 4.44
N ILE A 300 21.74 -13.55 3.17
CA ILE A 300 22.97 -14.00 2.49
C ILE A 300 23.78 -12.81 1.97
N LYS A 301 25.00 -13.07 1.49
CA LYS A 301 25.87 -12.05 0.90
C LYS A 301 25.42 -11.76 -0.55
N VAL A 302 25.03 -10.52 -0.81
CA VAL A 302 24.53 -10.05 -2.11
C VAL A 302 25.36 -8.87 -2.60
N ASP A 303 25.70 -8.88 -3.89
CA ASP A 303 26.26 -7.77 -4.65
C ASP A 303 25.12 -7.12 -5.45
N VAL A 304 24.66 -5.96 -5.00
CA VAL A 304 23.49 -5.24 -5.53
C VAL A 304 23.97 -4.14 -6.47
N SER A 305 23.37 -4.10 -7.66
CA SER A 305 23.47 -3.01 -8.62
C SER A 305 22.06 -2.57 -9.02
N LEU A 306 21.70 -1.34 -8.71
CA LEU A 306 20.36 -0.77 -8.90
C LEU A 306 20.49 0.58 -9.64
N PRO A 307 19.73 0.85 -10.72
CA PRO A 307 19.75 2.17 -11.33
C PRO A 307 19.23 3.21 -10.34
N LYS A 308 19.78 4.42 -10.37
CA LYS A 308 19.09 5.59 -9.84
C LYS A 308 17.89 5.84 -10.71
N PHE A 309 16.73 6.08 -10.12
CA PHE A 309 15.53 6.34 -10.89
C PHE A 309 14.59 7.28 -10.17
N LYS A 310 13.80 7.98 -10.98
CA LYS A 310 12.70 8.80 -10.55
C LYS A 310 11.47 8.39 -11.34
N THR A 311 10.36 8.18 -10.63
CA THR A 311 9.07 7.88 -11.24
C THR A 311 8.03 8.82 -10.66
N GLU A 312 7.39 9.57 -11.55
CA GLU A 312 6.23 10.40 -11.24
C GLU A 312 5.11 9.90 -12.15
N PHE A 313 3.99 9.53 -11.55
CA PHE A 313 2.88 8.94 -12.28
C PHE A 313 1.57 9.55 -11.82
N SER A 314 0.75 9.95 -12.78
CA SER A 314 -0.56 10.57 -12.56
C SER A 314 -1.57 9.88 -13.46
N THR A 315 -2.66 9.39 -12.87
CA THR A 315 -3.70 8.71 -13.64
C THR A 315 -5.09 8.97 -13.07
N SER A 316 -6.09 8.93 -13.95
CA SER A 316 -7.48 8.76 -13.55
C SER A 316 -7.72 7.27 -13.28
N LEU A 317 -8.25 6.95 -12.11
CA LEU A 317 -8.55 5.58 -11.73
C LEU A 317 -9.97 5.14 -12.14
N VAL A 318 -10.77 6.01 -12.75
CA VAL A 318 -12.18 5.72 -13.05
C VAL A 318 -12.34 4.42 -13.85
N ASP A 319 -11.58 4.26 -14.94
CA ASP A 319 -11.68 3.06 -15.79
C ASP A 319 -11.27 1.79 -15.03
N ALA A 320 -10.18 1.84 -14.26
CA ALA A 320 -9.74 0.73 -13.43
C ALA A 320 -10.82 0.35 -12.40
N LEU A 321 -11.38 1.34 -11.69
CA LEU A 321 -12.37 1.11 -10.64
C LEU A 321 -13.70 0.59 -11.18
N LEU A 322 -14.11 1.01 -12.38
CA LEU A 322 -15.25 0.44 -13.09
C LEU A 322 -15.04 -1.06 -13.38
N GLN A 323 -13.85 -1.44 -13.86
CA GLN A 323 -13.52 -2.83 -14.14
C GLN A 323 -13.41 -3.68 -12.85
N MET A 324 -12.99 -3.06 -11.74
CA MET A 324 -12.98 -3.67 -10.41
C MET A 324 -14.37 -3.78 -9.76
N GLY A 325 -15.43 -3.32 -10.44
CA GLY A 325 -16.82 -3.51 -10.05
C GLY A 325 -17.44 -2.36 -9.25
N ILE A 326 -16.78 -1.20 -9.16
CA ILE A 326 -17.40 0.02 -8.64
C ILE A 326 -18.13 0.70 -9.80
N ILE A 327 -19.42 0.41 -9.98
CA ILE A 327 -20.19 0.84 -11.16
C ILE A 327 -21.13 1.97 -10.79
N SER A 328 -22.01 1.74 -9.82
CA SER A 328 -23.06 2.67 -9.41
C SER A 328 -22.49 4.02 -8.96
N GLY A 329 -21.34 4.04 -8.29
CA GLY A 329 -20.70 5.29 -7.83
C GLY A 329 -20.26 6.26 -8.93
N PHE A 330 -20.12 5.78 -10.18
CA PHE A 330 -19.80 6.60 -11.35
C PHE A 330 -20.98 6.80 -12.30
N ASP A 331 -22.15 6.21 -11.99
CA ASP A 331 -23.36 6.29 -12.80
C ASP A 331 -24.29 7.39 -12.24
N PRO A 332 -24.54 8.48 -12.97
CA PRO A 332 -25.40 9.58 -12.48
C PRO A 332 -26.82 9.16 -12.09
N ALA A 333 -27.33 8.06 -12.64
CA ALA A 333 -28.67 7.57 -12.37
C ALA A 333 -28.74 6.58 -11.20
N LYS A 334 -27.60 6.01 -10.78
CA LYS A 334 -27.56 4.95 -9.75
C LYS A 334 -26.75 5.32 -8.52
N ALA A 335 -25.80 6.24 -8.64
CA ALA A 335 -24.94 6.63 -7.54
C ALA A 335 -25.80 6.98 -6.32
N ASP A 336 -25.47 6.42 -5.17
CA ASP A 336 -26.08 6.78 -3.91
C ASP A 336 -25.02 7.31 -2.97
N PHE A 337 -24.84 8.63 -2.99
CA PHE A 337 -23.99 9.38 -2.06
C PHE A 337 -24.82 10.27 -1.13
N ASN A 338 -26.00 9.79 -0.74
CA ASN A 338 -26.90 10.54 0.13
C ASN A 338 -26.29 10.85 1.50
N ASN A 339 -25.28 10.10 1.96
CA ASN A 339 -24.57 10.42 3.21
C ASN A 339 -23.45 11.45 3.02
N MET A 340 -23.02 11.72 1.78
CA MET A 340 -22.01 12.71 1.43
C MET A 340 -22.62 14.11 1.22
N PHE A 341 -23.70 14.19 0.44
CA PHE A 341 -24.24 15.45 -0.08
C PHE A 341 -25.61 15.81 0.50
N THR A 342 -25.94 17.10 0.47
CA THR A 342 -27.25 17.64 0.84
C THR A 342 -28.16 17.76 -0.39
N ASN A 343 -29.46 17.54 -0.21
CA ASN A 343 -30.57 18.00 -1.07
C ASN A 343 -30.61 17.52 -2.54
N SER A 344 -29.55 16.91 -3.09
CA SER A 344 -29.57 16.30 -4.41
C SER A 344 -28.59 15.13 -4.51
N ASN A 345 -28.79 14.29 -5.52
CA ASN A 345 -27.92 13.16 -5.81
C ASN A 345 -26.75 13.64 -6.69
N ALA A 346 -25.55 13.73 -6.09
CA ALA A 346 -24.31 13.95 -6.82
C ALA A 346 -23.49 12.65 -6.85
N TYR A 347 -22.60 12.53 -7.83
CA TYR A 347 -21.76 11.36 -8.03
C TYR A 347 -20.30 11.80 -8.19
N ILE A 348 -19.38 10.87 -7.94
CA ILE A 348 -17.96 11.10 -8.17
C ILE A 348 -17.72 10.94 -9.67
N SER A 349 -17.32 12.02 -10.32
CA SER A 349 -17.05 12.01 -11.76
C SER A 349 -15.57 11.79 -12.08
N SER A 350 -14.68 11.96 -11.10
CA SER A 350 -13.24 11.78 -11.29
C SER A 350 -12.56 11.29 -10.01
N VAL A 351 -11.61 10.37 -10.18
CA VAL A 351 -10.71 9.88 -9.12
C VAL A 351 -9.30 10.00 -9.65
N ILE A 352 -8.53 10.95 -9.14
CA ILE A 352 -7.20 11.25 -9.65
C ILE A 352 -6.18 10.84 -8.59
N HIS A 353 -5.26 9.97 -9.01
CA HIS A 353 -4.14 9.53 -8.19
C HIS A 353 -2.84 10.03 -8.79
N LYS A 354 -1.99 10.64 -7.95
CA LYS A 354 -0.63 10.99 -8.32
C LYS A 354 0.36 10.59 -7.24
N ALA A 355 1.43 9.93 -7.67
CA ALA A 355 2.49 9.46 -6.80
C ALA A 355 3.87 9.81 -7.37
N TYR A 356 4.82 9.98 -6.45
CA TYR A 356 6.19 10.36 -6.74
C TYR A 356 7.16 9.50 -5.93
N ILE A 357 8.19 8.97 -6.59
CA ILE A 357 9.32 8.31 -5.96
C ILE A 357 10.63 8.75 -6.63
N ASN A 358 11.69 8.89 -5.83
CA ASN A 358 13.04 9.17 -6.32
C ASN A 358 14.05 8.37 -5.51
N VAL A 359 14.78 7.47 -6.16
CA VAL A 359 15.74 6.54 -5.55
C VAL A 359 17.17 6.96 -5.89
N ASP A 360 17.98 7.15 -4.85
CA ASP A 360 19.39 7.54 -4.94
C ASP A 360 20.25 6.85 -3.86
N GLU A 361 21.51 7.27 -3.73
CA GLU A 361 22.49 6.72 -2.81
C GLU A 361 22.08 6.83 -1.34
N SER A 362 21.37 7.90 -0.98
CA SER A 362 20.99 8.22 0.39
C SER A 362 19.71 7.52 0.82
N GLY A 363 18.82 7.23 -0.13
CA GLY A 363 17.50 6.71 0.18
C GLY A 363 16.51 6.89 -0.96
N THR A 364 15.27 7.07 -0.53
CA THR A 364 14.21 7.69 -1.29
C THR A 364 14.09 9.14 -0.81
N GLU A 365 14.78 10.05 -1.52
CA GLU A 365 15.04 11.49 -1.24
C GLU A 365 15.64 11.88 0.15
N ALA A 366 16.97 12.01 0.31
CA ALA A 366 17.68 13.16 0.93
C ALA A 366 19.18 12.92 1.21
N ALA A 367 20.01 13.84 0.70
CA ALA A 367 21.42 14.23 0.96
C ALA A 367 22.31 13.51 2.02
N ALA A 368 23.49 13.13 1.53
CA ALA A 368 24.56 12.31 2.11
C ALA A 368 25.23 12.75 3.42
N VAL A 369 25.65 11.76 4.22
CA VAL A 369 26.89 11.80 5.04
C VAL A 369 27.55 10.41 5.11
N THR A 370 28.83 10.35 4.73
CA THR A 370 29.67 9.15 4.63
C THR A 370 30.07 8.54 5.97
N GLY A 371 30.08 7.21 6.06
CA GLY A 371 30.63 6.45 7.18
C GLY A 371 30.99 5.00 6.81
N ILE A 372 32.18 4.81 6.24
CA ILE A 372 32.73 3.48 5.88
C ILE A 372 33.03 2.69 7.15
N ILE A 373 32.46 1.48 7.29
CA ILE A 373 32.95 0.45 8.22
C ILE A 373 33.65 -0.63 7.39
N MET A 374 34.98 -0.60 7.37
CA MET A 374 35.80 -1.71 6.90
C MET A 374 35.95 -2.74 8.02
N GLU A 375 35.38 -3.93 7.86
CA GLU A 375 35.81 -5.10 8.63
C GLU A 375 36.71 -5.99 7.77
N ASN A 376 37.97 -6.08 8.17
CA ASN A 376 38.90 -7.12 7.73
C ASN A 376 38.57 -8.43 8.48
N SER A 377 38.35 -9.54 7.77
CA SER A 377 38.90 -10.86 8.14
C SER A 377 38.55 -12.00 7.16
N ALA A 378 39.57 -12.85 6.94
CA ALA A 378 39.59 -14.23 6.45
C ALA A 378 38.55 -14.70 5.40
N ILE A 379 39.05 -14.94 4.18
CA ILE A 379 38.33 -15.54 3.05
C ILE A 379 38.01 -17.02 3.36
N VAL A 380 36.80 -17.29 3.81
CA VAL A 380 36.00 -18.37 3.24
C VAL A 380 35.17 -17.68 2.16
N ALA A 381 35.29 -18.12 0.90
CA ALA A 381 34.51 -17.55 -0.19
C ALA A 381 33.04 -17.93 -0.01
N ASP A 382 32.32 -17.18 0.83
CA ASP A 382 30.87 -17.17 0.82
C ASP A 382 30.47 -16.71 -0.58
N GLU A 383 29.80 -17.56 -1.36
CA GLU A 383 29.37 -17.24 -2.72
C GLU A 383 28.51 -15.97 -2.66
N CYS A 384 28.98 -14.91 -3.33
CA CYS A 384 28.29 -13.63 -3.37
C CYS A 384 27.28 -13.68 -4.52
N VAL A 385 25.98 -13.67 -4.20
CA VAL A 385 24.93 -13.67 -5.20
C VAL A 385 24.84 -12.30 -5.85
N LYS A 386 24.73 -12.25 -7.18
CA LYS A 386 24.61 -10.99 -7.92
C LYS A 386 23.14 -10.64 -8.13
N PHE A 387 22.76 -9.44 -7.73
CA PHE A 387 21.46 -8.85 -8.01
C PHE A 387 21.66 -7.59 -8.86
N ASN A 388 21.37 -7.68 -10.16
CA ASN A 388 21.62 -6.60 -11.11
C ASN A 388 20.32 -6.19 -11.80
N ALA A 389 19.74 -5.07 -11.36
CA ALA A 389 18.46 -4.55 -11.84
C ALA A 389 18.62 -3.78 -13.16
N ASN A 390 19.21 -4.41 -14.18
CA ASN A 390 19.55 -3.80 -15.46
C ASN A 390 18.52 -4.09 -16.58
N ARG A 391 17.32 -4.48 -16.19
CA ARG A 391 16.15 -4.81 -17.03
C ARG A 391 14.88 -4.53 -16.22
N PRO A 392 13.67 -4.57 -16.81
CA PRO A 392 12.44 -4.23 -16.12
C PRO A 392 12.30 -4.95 -14.78
N PHE A 393 11.94 -4.19 -13.74
CA PHE A 393 11.75 -4.69 -12.39
C PHE A 393 10.55 -4.02 -11.72
N ILE A 394 9.94 -4.76 -10.80
CA ILE A 394 8.91 -4.23 -9.90
C ILE A 394 9.61 -3.78 -8.63
N TYR A 395 9.22 -2.63 -8.11
CA TYR A 395 9.65 -2.17 -6.80
C TYR A 395 8.43 -1.87 -5.94
N PHE A 396 8.56 -2.10 -4.64
CA PHE A 396 7.52 -1.76 -3.69
C PHE A 396 8.12 -1.37 -2.34
N ILE A 397 7.47 -0.43 -1.68
CA ILE A 397 7.79 -0.01 -0.32
C ILE A 397 6.74 -0.63 0.59
N ARG A 398 7.18 -1.37 1.60
CA ARG A 398 6.32 -2.12 2.51
C ARG A 398 6.68 -1.80 3.96
N ASP A 399 5.66 -1.63 4.79
CA ASP A 399 5.83 -1.71 6.25
C ASP A 399 5.88 -3.19 6.65
N ASP A 400 7.06 -3.64 7.08
CA ASP A 400 7.30 -5.03 7.41
C ASP A 400 6.61 -5.48 8.70
N LYS A 401 6.11 -4.55 9.52
CA LYS A 401 5.41 -4.87 10.77
C LYS A 401 3.98 -5.34 10.52
N ASN A 402 3.26 -4.65 9.63
CA ASN A 402 1.84 -4.91 9.36
C ASN A 402 1.59 -5.46 7.94
N GLY A 403 2.64 -5.57 7.13
CA GLY A 403 2.60 -6.12 5.78
C GLY A 403 2.05 -5.19 4.71
N GLU A 404 1.72 -3.95 5.04
CA GLU A 404 1.06 -3.01 4.15
C GLU A 404 2.01 -2.54 3.03
N ILE A 405 1.56 -2.63 1.77
CA ILE A 405 2.28 -2.08 0.62
C ILE A 405 1.93 -0.59 0.52
N LEU A 406 2.91 0.24 0.87
CA LEU A 406 2.79 1.69 0.86
C LEU A 406 2.88 2.23 -0.56
N PHE A 407 3.81 1.71 -1.36
CA PHE A 407 3.98 2.06 -2.77
C PHE A 407 4.31 0.82 -3.57
N ILE A 408 3.86 0.78 -4.82
CA ILE A 408 4.28 -0.20 -5.80
C ILE A 408 4.45 0.50 -7.15
N GLY A 409 5.44 0.05 -7.91
CA GLY A 409 5.70 0.58 -9.25
C GLY A 409 6.51 -0.39 -10.08
N GLU A 410 6.58 -0.07 -11.37
CA GLU A 410 7.44 -0.76 -12.31
C GLU A 410 8.38 0.25 -12.95
N TYR A 411 9.66 -0.12 -12.98
CA TYR A 411 10.66 0.60 -13.74
C TYR A 411 11.04 -0.25 -14.95
N ALA A 412 10.42 0.06 -16.10
CA ALA A 412 10.52 -0.69 -17.34
C ALA A 412 11.30 0.06 -18.43
N TYR A 413 11.43 1.37 -18.32
CA TYR A 413 12.02 2.26 -19.33
C TYR A 413 13.09 3.15 -18.72
N GLY A 414 14.33 3.04 -19.22
CA GLY A 414 15.45 3.87 -18.79
C GLY A 414 15.26 5.31 -19.26
N ASN A 415 15.04 6.23 -18.31
CA ASN A 415 14.72 7.65 -18.53
C ASN A 415 15.75 8.61 -17.95
#